data_AF-A0A918KJI4-F1
#
_entry.id   AF-A0A918KJI4-F1
#
_cell.length_a   1.000
_cell.length_b   1.000
_cell.length_c   1.000
_cell.angle_alpha   90.00
_cell.angle_beta   90.00
_cell.angle_gamma   90.00
#
_symmetry.space_group_name_H-M   'P 1'
#
loop_
_entity.id
_entity.type
_entity.pdbx_description
1 polymer ?
#
loop_
_entity_poly.entity_id
_entity_poly.type
_entity_poly.pdbx_seq_one_letter_code
_entity_poly.pdbx_strand_id
1 'polypeptide(L)'
;MSELMEHFSNLLADEEQINAQIAIAMKQICESARIGRSEFESTFTGITYATWRNYLNPAYKNSRSVAVLAALSWYTGVSMNSFYLGEKLCAFLGVSQEGLRLLTLISQLHDESFEIACQMAFGLIDEDKKDLVRESYLKARLLHREIAGICRFPRPLDLNSFSQDYKRSCAVGICRLQNKLGYSDAQMADILGVSEHRYIRLSDPEDELPIPVFVAVRFKVKFQLKETSFILDDMSEYPDFAHLRRFQDARDRIIRPLLEHLSSEAAARLHRALLNLFW
;
A
#
# COMPACT_ATOMS: atom_id res chain seq x y z
N MET A 1 1.93 -10.72 -12.64
CA MET A 1 2.06 -11.40 -11.32
C MET A 1 3.35 -12.21 -11.20
N SER A 2 3.76 -12.97 -12.23
CA SER A 2 5.04 -13.71 -12.22
C SER A 2 6.24 -12.80 -11.92
N GLU A 3 6.34 -11.65 -12.61
CA GLU A 3 7.42 -10.68 -12.43
C GLU A 3 7.44 -10.02 -11.04
N LEU A 4 6.27 -9.76 -10.44
CA LEU A 4 6.17 -9.19 -9.08
C LEU A 4 6.69 -10.19 -8.04
N MET A 5 6.30 -11.46 -8.17
CA MET A 5 6.75 -12.53 -7.27
C MET A 5 8.22 -12.86 -7.47
N GLU A 6 8.72 -12.80 -8.70
CA GLU A 6 10.15 -12.94 -9.01
C GLU A 6 10.97 -11.78 -8.43
N HIS A 7 10.51 -10.54 -8.62
CA HIS A 7 11.14 -9.37 -8.01
C HIS A 7 11.15 -9.48 -6.48
N PHE A 8 10.04 -9.87 -5.87
CA PHE A 8 9.98 -10.03 -4.42
C PHE A 8 10.85 -11.19 -3.93
N SER A 9 10.94 -12.29 -4.68
CA SER A 9 11.82 -13.42 -4.35
C SER A 9 13.30 -12.99 -4.37
N ASN A 10 13.69 -12.17 -5.33
CA ASN A 10 15.03 -11.57 -5.40
C ASN A 10 15.27 -10.57 -4.25
N LEU A 11 14.23 -9.92 -3.74
CA LEU A 11 14.29 -8.99 -2.61
C LEU A 11 14.54 -9.70 -1.27
N LEU A 12 14.22 -11.00 -1.13
CA LEU A 12 14.21 -11.70 0.15
C LEU A 12 15.60 -11.96 0.77
N ALA A 13 16.68 -11.72 0.02
CA ALA A 13 18.03 -12.12 0.40
C ALA A 13 18.62 -11.28 1.56
N ASP A 14 18.26 -10.00 1.69
CA ASP A 14 18.86 -9.08 2.64
C ASP A 14 17.84 -8.10 3.25
N GLU A 15 17.76 -8.06 4.58
CA GLU A 15 16.90 -7.15 5.33
C GLU A 15 17.25 -5.68 5.07
N GLU A 16 18.54 -5.34 4.98
CA GLU A 16 18.98 -3.96 4.74
C GLU A 16 18.54 -3.49 3.35
N GLN A 17 18.68 -4.36 2.35
CA GLN A 17 18.22 -4.10 1.00
C GLN A 17 16.69 -3.91 0.93
N ILE A 18 15.91 -4.77 1.60
CA ILE A 18 14.44 -4.62 1.66
C ILE A 18 14.08 -3.26 2.26
N ASN A 19 14.66 -2.93 3.42
CA ASN A 19 14.41 -1.68 4.14
C ASN A 19 14.77 -0.44 3.29
N ALA A 20 15.90 -0.48 2.58
CA ALA A 20 16.32 0.60 1.69
C ALA A 20 15.35 0.79 0.52
N GLN A 21 14.93 -0.30 -0.14
CA GLN A 21 13.99 -0.24 -1.25
C GLN A 21 12.62 0.29 -0.82
N ILE A 22 12.10 -0.15 0.34
CA ILE A 22 10.86 0.39 0.89
C ILE A 22 10.98 1.89 1.16
N ALA A 23 12.09 2.35 1.74
CA ALA A 23 12.31 3.77 2.01
C ALA A 23 12.26 4.60 0.72
N ILE A 24 12.85 4.09 -0.36
CA ILE A 24 12.85 4.75 -1.68
C ILE A 24 11.42 4.88 -2.20
N ALA A 25 10.63 3.80 -2.20
CA ALA A 25 9.24 3.86 -2.66
C ALA A 25 8.38 4.76 -1.76
N MET A 26 8.53 4.67 -0.44
CA MET A 26 7.83 5.56 0.50
C MET A 26 8.14 7.01 0.19
N LYS A 27 9.41 7.36 -0.05
CA LYS A 27 9.83 8.71 -0.38
C LYS A 27 9.19 9.19 -1.70
N GLN A 28 9.25 8.39 -2.77
CA GLN A 28 8.63 8.73 -4.06
C GLN A 28 7.12 8.97 -3.94
N ILE A 29 6.42 8.12 -3.17
CA ILE A 29 4.98 8.24 -2.94
C ILE A 29 4.67 9.48 -2.10
N CYS A 30 5.44 9.77 -1.05
CA CYS A 30 5.26 10.97 -0.23
C CYS A 30 5.49 12.25 -1.02
N GLU A 31 6.51 12.28 -1.87
CA GLU A 31 6.79 13.42 -2.75
C GLU A 31 5.67 13.61 -3.78
N SER A 32 5.13 12.52 -4.32
CA SER A 32 4.02 12.53 -5.27
C SER A 32 2.71 13.03 -4.64
N ALA A 33 2.42 12.58 -3.42
CA ALA A 33 1.27 12.99 -2.62
C ALA A 33 1.49 14.32 -1.86
N ARG A 34 2.63 14.99 -2.05
CA ARG A 34 2.99 16.28 -1.39
C ARG A 34 2.95 16.25 0.14
N ILE A 35 3.33 15.13 0.75
CA ILE A 35 3.36 14.96 2.21
C ILE A 35 4.60 15.66 2.78
N GLY A 36 4.47 16.97 2.99
CA GLY A 36 5.45 17.78 3.72
C GLY A 36 5.23 17.73 5.23
N ARG A 37 6.01 18.52 5.98
CA ARG A 37 5.90 18.62 7.44
C ARG A 37 4.48 19.00 7.91
N SER A 38 3.94 20.08 7.34
CA SER A 38 2.61 20.58 7.72
C SER A 38 1.51 19.55 7.44
N GLU A 39 1.54 18.90 6.26
CA GLU A 39 0.56 17.87 5.93
C GLU A 39 0.69 16.68 6.88
N PHE A 40 1.92 16.22 7.14
CA PHE A 40 2.18 15.12 8.07
C PHE A 40 1.66 15.44 9.48
N GLU A 41 2.03 16.58 10.05
CA GLU A 41 1.64 16.97 11.42
C GLU A 41 0.12 17.19 11.56
N SER A 42 -0.58 17.52 10.47
CA SER A 42 -2.05 17.60 10.45
C SER A 42 -2.74 16.24 10.24
N THR A 43 -2.03 15.27 9.65
CA THR A 43 -2.57 13.97 9.24
C THR A 43 -2.30 12.88 10.27
N PHE A 44 -1.13 12.89 10.89
CA PHE A 44 -0.63 11.82 11.75
C PHE A 44 -0.23 12.35 13.13
N THR A 45 -0.60 11.61 14.17
CA THR A 45 -0.11 11.78 15.54
C THR A 45 0.62 10.51 16.01
N GLY A 46 1.09 10.49 17.26
CA GLY A 46 1.78 9.33 17.86
C GLY A 46 3.29 9.27 17.58
N ILE A 47 3.76 9.77 16.43
CA ILE A 47 5.20 9.91 16.14
C ILE A 47 5.55 11.34 15.69
N THR A 48 6.82 11.71 15.85
CA THR A 48 7.31 13.01 15.38
C THR A 48 7.62 13.00 13.88
N TYR A 49 7.58 14.18 13.25
CA TYR A 49 8.03 14.34 11.86
C TYR A 49 9.50 13.93 11.65
N ALA A 50 10.36 14.07 12.68
CA ALA A 50 11.74 13.59 12.62
C ALA A 50 11.81 12.05 12.51
N THR A 51 11.01 11.34 13.30
CA THR A 51 10.85 9.87 13.21
C THR A 51 10.34 9.47 11.82
N TRP A 52 9.32 10.17 11.31
CA TRP A 52 8.80 9.95 9.96
C TRP A 52 9.88 10.10 8.89
N ARG A 53 10.67 11.19 8.94
CA ARG A 53 11.77 11.41 8.00
C ARG A 53 12.82 10.29 8.03
N ASN A 54 13.06 9.69 9.19
CA ASN A 54 13.97 8.56 9.30
C ASN A 54 13.42 7.34 8.54
N TYR A 55 12.11 7.08 8.59
CA TYR A 55 11.50 6.01 7.78
C TYR A 55 11.66 6.24 6.27
N LEU A 56 11.70 7.49 5.81
CA LEU A 56 11.96 7.82 4.40
C LEU A 56 13.44 7.75 3.99
N ASN A 57 14.36 7.56 4.94
CA ASN A 57 15.80 7.55 4.67
C ASN A 57 16.33 6.12 4.42
N PRO A 58 16.80 5.77 3.21
CA PRO A 58 17.33 4.42 2.94
C PRO A 58 18.46 3.97 3.87
N ALA A 59 19.24 4.91 4.42
CA ALA A 59 20.32 4.62 5.36
C ALA A 59 19.86 4.41 6.82
N TYR A 60 18.56 4.47 7.10
CA TYR A 60 18.03 4.24 8.44
C TYR A 60 18.17 2.76 8.82
N LYS A 61 18.98 2.51 9.84
CA LYS A 61 19.37 1.16 10.28
C LYS A 61 18.32 0.44 11.12
N ASN A 62 17.39 1.16 11.74
CA ASN A 62 16.34 0.50 12.51
C ASN A 62 15.26 -0.01 11.56
N SER A 63 14.61 -1.09 12.00
CA SER A 63 13.52 -1.67 11.25
C SER A 63 12.33 -0.71 11.11
N ARG A 64 11.72 -0.72 9.93
CA ARG A 64 10.47 0.01 9.65
C ARG A 64 9.29 -0.82 10.12
N SER A 65 8.34 -0.18 10.79
CA SER A 65 7.08 -0.83 11.14
C SER A 65 6.21 -0.97 9.89
N VAL A 66 5.65 -2.16 9.67
CA VAL A 66 4.65 -2.39 8.62
C VAL A 66 3.37 -1.58 8.85
N ALA A 67 3.03 -1.26 10.10
CA ALA A 67 1.86 -0.43 10.39
C ALA A 67 2.04 1.00 9.86
N VAL A 68 3.26 1.56 9.91
CA VAL A 68 3.54 2.88 9.31
C VAL A 68 3.35 2.84 7.79
N LEU A 69 3.76 1.75 7.15
CA LEU A 69 3.54 1.53 5.72
C LEU A 69 2.05 1.38 5.40
N ALA A 70 1.31 0.65 6.22
CA ALA A 70 -0.12 0.46 6.11
C ALA A 70 -0.88 1.79 6.27
N ALA A 71 -0.51 2.62 7.25
CA ALA A 71 -1.07 3.95 7.44
C ALA A 71 -0.81 4.87 6.25
N LEU A 72 0.41 4.86 5.70
CA LEU A 72 0.73 5.62 4.48
C LEU A 72 -0.05 5.11 3.27
N SER A 73 -0.22 3.80 3.15
CA SER A 73 -1.06 3.17 2.11
C SER A 73 -2.52 3.59 2.26
N TRP A 74 -3.06 3.66 3.49
CA TRP A 74 -4.40 4.18 3.75
C TRP A 74 -4.52 5.63 3.28
N TYR A 75 -3.61 6.49 3.72
CA TYR A 75 -3.65 7.92 3.42
C TYR A 75 -3.53 8.23 1.93
N THR A 76 -2.61 7.56 1.23
CA THR A 76 -2.33 7.81 -0.19
C THR A 76 -3.25 7.03 -1.14
N GLY A 77 -3.95 6.02 -0.63
CA GLY A 77 -4.71 5.09 -1.45
C GLY A 77 -3.86 4.15 -2.31
N VAL A 78 -2.53 4.25 -2.27
CA VAL A 78 -1.61 3.39 -3.03
C VAL A 78 -1.50 2.04 -2.34
N SER A 79 -1.63 0.93 -3.08
CA SER A 79 -1.53 -0.41 -2.52
C SER A 79 -0.17 -0.65 -1.83
N MET A 80 -0.19 -1.35 -0.68
CA MET A 80 1.02 -1.76 0.04
C MET A 80 2.05 -2.49 -0.83
N ASN A 81 1.60 -3.24 -1.85
CA ASN A 81 2.49 -3.96 -2.76
C ASN A 81 3.40 -3.02 -3.56
N SER A 82 2.95 -1.80 -3.83
CA SER A 82 3.72 -0.80 -4.58
C SER A 82 4.96 -0.36 -3.81
N PHE A 83 4.91 -0.34 -2.48
CA PHE A 83 6.05 0.04 -1.66
C PHE A 83 7.18 -0.98 -1.69
N TYR A 84 6.90 -2.23 -2.04
CA TYR A 84 7.90 -3.29 -2.14
C TYR A 84 8.70 -3.22 -3.45
N LEU A 85 8.30 -2.36 -4.39
CA LEU A 85 8.96 -2.19 -5.69
C LEU A 85 10.19 -1.29 -5.64
N GLY A 86 10.32 -0.48 -4.57
CA GLY A 86 11.43 0.46 -4.40
C GLY A 86 11.71 1.33 -5.61
N GLU A 87 12.94 1.29 -6.11
CA GLU A 87 13.36 2.07 -7.29
C GLU A 87 12.59 1.70 -8.57
N LYS A 88 12.06 0.48 -8.64
CA LYS A 88 11.29 -0.01 -9.79
C LYS A 88 9.82 0.42 -9.77
N LEU A 89 9.37 1.17 -8.77
CA LEU A 89 7.97 1.56 -8.60
C LEU A 89 7.36 2.14 -9.89
N CYS A 90 7.95 3.21 -10.43
CA CYS A 90 7.41 3.87 -11.63
C CYS A 90 7.47 2.95 -12.86
N ALA A 91 8.60 2.25 -13.05
CA ALA A 91 8.79 1.32 -14.16
C ALA A 91 7.79 0.17 -14.13
N PHE A 92 7.53 -0.41 -12.96
CA PHE A 92 6.59 -1.51 -12.77
C PHE A 92 5.13 -1.06 -12.88
N LEU A 93 4.83 0.19 -12.52
CA LEU A 93 3.54 0.79 -12.76
C LEU A 93 3.34 1.21 -14.22
N GLY A 94 4.40 1.22 -15.04
CA GLY A 94 4.35 1.71 -16.41
C GLY A 94 4.12 3.22 -16.51
N VAL A 95 4.47 3.98 -15.45
CA VAL A 95 4.14 5.42 -15.36
C VAL A 95 5.38 6.29 -15.19
N SER A 96 5.27 7.55 -15.64
CA SER A 96 6.20 8.61 -15.27
C SER A 96 5.96 9.09 -13.83
N GLN A 97 6.81 10.00 -13.33
CA GLN A 97 6.59 10.66 -12.03
C GLN A 97 5.26 11.42 -12.00
N GLU A 98 4.86 12.04 -13.11
CA GLU A 98 3.54 12.65 -13.27
C GLU A 98 2.41 11.62 -13.16
N GLY A 99 2.60 10.43 -13.74
CA GLY A 99 1.63 9.34 -13.61
C GLY A 99 1.55 8.80 -12.18
N LEU A 100 2.65 8.77 -11.42
CA LEU A 100 2.62 8.43 -10.00
C LEU A 100 1.86 9.48 -9.16
N ARG A 101 2.05 10.77 -9.43
CA ARG A 101 1.25 11.86 -8.82
C ARG A 101 -0.22 11.70 -9.12
N LEU A 102 -0.54 11.40 -10.37
CA LEU A 102 -1.91 11.17 -10.80
C LEU A 102 -2.51 9.93 -10.13
N LEU A 103 -1.75 8.84 -9.99
CA LEU A 103 -2.17 7.66 -9.25
C LEU A 103 -2.50 8.02 -7.78
N THR A 104 -1.60 8.70 -7.07
CA THR A 104 -1.85 9.11 -5.69
C THR A 104 -3.08 10.00 -5.56
N LEU A 105 -3.31 10.88 -6.54
CA LEU A 105 -4.48 11.77 -6.56
C LEU A 105 -5.78 10.99 -6.78
N ILE A 106 -5.82 10.15 -7.82
CA ILE A 106 -7.02 9.37 -8.18
C ILE A 106 -7.35 8.36 -7.08
N SER A 107 -6.35 7.72 -6.46
CA SER A 107 -6.57 6.73 -5.42
C SER A 107 -7.23 7.31 -4.16
N GLN A 108 -7.12 8.62 -3.93
CA GLN A 108 -7.77 9.34 -2.83
C GLN A 108 -9.21 9.79 -3.15
N LEU A 109 -9.65 9.70 -4.41
CA LEU A 109 -10.98 10.16 -4.80
C LEU A 109 -12.08 9.26 -4.24
N HIS A 110 -13.21 9.86 -3.86
CA HIS A 110 -14.43 9.12 -3.53
C HIS A 110 -15.08 8.52 -4.78
N ASP A 111 -15.96 7.54 -4.61
CA ASP A 111 -16.36 6.61 -5.68
C ASP A 111 -16.85 7.28 -6.97
N GLU A 112 -17.69 8.33 -6.88
CA GLU A 112 -18.15 9.08 -8.06
C GLU A 112 -17.00 9.83 -8.75
N SER A 113 -16.20 10.55 -7.97
CA SER A 113 -15.02 11.28 -8.47
C SER A 113 -13.97 10.33 -9.06
N PHE A 114 -13.86 9.13 -8.51
CA PHE A 114 -13.00 8.06 -9.00
C PHE A 114 -13.47 7.58 -10.38
N GLU A 115 -14.76 7.28 -10.54
CA GLU A 115 -15.33 6.90 -11.84
C GLU A 115 -15.10 8.01 -12.88
N ILE A 116 -15.38 9.27 -12.52
CA ILE A 116 -15.17 10.43 -13.38
C ILE A 116 -13.70 10.53 -13.78
N ALA A 117 -12.76 10.38 -12.84
CA ALA A 117 -11.34 10.43 -13.15
C ALA A 117 -10.92 9.30 -14.12
N CYS A 118 -11.44 8.08 -13.94
CA CYS A 118 -11.22 6.98 -14.86
C CYS A 118 -11.82 7.23 -16.24
N GLN A 119 -13.01 7.84 -16.32
CA GLN A 119 -13.64 8.26 -17.60
C GLN A 119 -12.77 9.30 -18.32
N MET A 120 -12.28 10.31 -17.60
CA MET A 120 -11.39 11.33 -18.15
C MET A 120 -10.06 10.72 -18.63
N ALA A 121 -9.47 9.81 -17.85
CA ALA A 121 -8.27 9.07 -18.26
C ALA A 121 -8.53 8.29 -19.55
N PHE A 122 -9.60 7.50 -19.60
CA PHE A 122 -9.97 6.75 -20.80
C PHE A 122 -10.20 7.64 -22.03
N GLY A 123 -10.82 8.80 -21.85
CA GLY A 123 -11.04 9.77 -22.92
C GLY A 123 -9.76 10.42 -23.47
N LEU A 124 -8.68 10.42 -22.69
CA LEU A 124 -7.37 10.97 -23.06
C LEU A 124 -6.40 9.92 -23.63
N ILE A 125 -6.78 8.64 -23.62
CA ILE A 125 -6.00 7.56 -24.24
C ILE A 125 -6.25 7.57 -25.76
N ASP A 126 -5.19 7.34 -26.53
CA ASP A 126 -5.24 7.24 -27.99
C ASP A 126 -6.23 6.14 -28.43
N GLU A 127 -7.01 6.38 -29.49
CA GLU A 127 -8.08 5.47 -29.94
C GLU A 127 -7.58 4.04 -30.21
N ASP A 128 -6.37 3.88 -30.75
CA ASP A 128 -5.74 2.60 -31.05
C ASP A 128 -5.37 1.78 -29.79
N LYS A 129 -5.29 2.42 -28.62
CA LYS A 129 -4.98 1.80 -27.33
C LYS A 129 -6.21 1.58 -26.45
N LYS A 130 -7.37 2.15 -26.79
CA LYS A 130 -8.58 2.05 -25.96
C LYS A 130 -9.06 0.62 -25.76
N ASP A 131 -8.86 -0.25 -26.75
CA ASP A 131 -9.21 -1.66 -26.65
C ASP A 131 -8.43 -2.38 -25.53
N LEU A 132 -7.17 -1.98 -25.28
CA LEU A 132 -6.30 -2.56 -24.25
C LEU A 132 -6.79 -2.28 -22.83
N VAL A 133 -7.53 -1.19 -22.64
CA VAL A 133 -7.95 -0.69 -21.31
C VAL A 133 -9.47 -0.69 -21.11
N ARG A 134 -10.24 -1.09 -22.13
CA ARG A 134 -11.71 -1.06 -22.10
C ARG A 134 -12.28 -1.85 -20.94
N GLU A 135 -11.71 -3.01 -20.63
CA GLU A 135 -12.15 -3.83 -19.49
C GLU A 135 -11.97 -3.07 -18.16
N SER A 136 -10.81 -2.46 -17.93
CA SER A 136 -10.54 -1.66 -16.73
C SER A 136 -11.50 -0.48 -16.60
N TYR A 137 -11.75 0.22 -17.71
CA TYR A 137 -12.74 1.30 -17.76
C TYR A 137 -14.15 0.82 -17.40
N LEU A 138 -14.62 -0.29 -17.97
CA LEU A 138 -15.95 -0.83 -17.66
C LEU A 138 -16.05 -1.27 -16.19
N LYS A 139 -14.98 -1.88 -15.65
CA LYS A 139 -14.91 -2.24 -14.23
C LYS A 139 -14.99 -1.02 -13.32
N ALA A 140 -14.39 0.12 -13.68
CA ALA A 140 -14.48 1.36 -12.90
C ALA A 140 -15.94 1.76 -12.63
N ARG A 141 -16.79 1.65 -13.67
CA ARG A 141 -18.21 2.00 -13.61
C ARG A 141 -19.05 1.02 -12.78
N LEU A 142 -18.66 -0.25 -12.78
CA LEU A 142 -19.31 -1.28 -11.96
C LEU A 142 -18.89 -1.16 -10.49
N LEU A 143 -17.60 -0.91 -10.25
CA LEU A 143 -17.01 -0.82 -8.93
C LEU A 143 -17.66 0.30 -8.08
N HIS A 144 -17.97 1.45 -8.68
CA HIS A 144 -18.69 2.55 -8.02
C HIS A 144 -20.02 2.09 -7.39
N ARG A 145 -20.73 1.16 -8.04
CA ARG A 145 -22.05 0.69 -7.58
C ARG A 145 -21.97 -0.29 -6.41
N GLU A 146 -20.82 -0.93 -6.21
CA GLU A 146 -20.64 -1.97 -5.18
C GLU A 146 -20.05 -1.43 -3.87
N ILE A 147 -19.43 -0.25 -3.87
CA ILE A 147 -18.54 0.23 -2.78
C ILE A 147 -19.05 1.51 -2.09
N ALA A 148 -20.09 2.15 -2.64
CA ALA A 148 -20.57 3.48 -2.24
C ALA A 148 -20.52 3.72 -0.71
N GLY A 149 -19.61 4.59 -0.29
CA GLY A 149 -19.64 5.20 1.05
C GLY A 149 -18.78 4.54 2.14
N ILE A 150 -17.88 3.62 1.81
CA ILE A 150 -17.17 2.83 2.83
C ILE A 150 -15.68 3.18 2.82
N CYS A 151 -15.16 3.59 3.98
CA CYS A 151 -13.75 3.89 4.32
C CYS A 151 -13.29 5.34 4.10
N ARG A 152 -13.31 6.15 5.15
CA ARG A 152 -12.62 7.46 5.20
C ARG A 152 -11.33 7.33 5.99
N PHE A 153 -10.27 8.01 5.54
CA PHE A 153 -9.06 8.15 6.33
C PHE A 153 -9.33 9.06 7.54
N PRO A 154 -9.07 8.63 8.78
CA PRO A 154 -9.25 9.48 9.95
C PRO A 154 -8.19 10.58 9.98
N ARG A 155 -8.58 11.84 10.20
CA ARG A 155 -7.64 12.97 10.34
C ARG A 155 -7.86 13.66 11.70
N PRO A 156 -6.90 13.61 12.64
CA PRO A 156 -5.62 12.89 12.57
C PRO A 156 -5.77 11.37 12.78
N LEU A 157 -4.82 10.59 12.27
CA LEU A 157 -4.61 9.18 12.59
C LEU A 157 -3.50 9.06 13.65
N ASP A 158 -3.80 8.47 14.81
CA ASP A 158 -2.77 8.15 15.79
C ASP A 158 -2.00 6.89 15.37
N LEU A 159 -0.72 7.05 15.03
CA LEU A 159 0.11 5.96 14.54
C LEU A 159 0.48 4.95 15.62
N ASN A 160 0.44 5.30 16.91
CA ASN A 160 0.72 4.35 17.98
C ASN A 160 -0.48 3.42 18.19
N SER A 161 -1.68 4.00 18.38
CA SER A 161 -2.93 3.22 18.49
C SER A 161 -3.17 2.38 17.24
N PHE A 162 -2.99 2.96 16.04
CA PHE A 162 -3.11 2.22 14.79
C PHE A 162 -2.10 1.06 14.72
N SER A 163 -0.85 1.27 15.14
CA SER A 163 0.15 0.21 15.14
C SER A 163 -0.18 -0.93 16.08
N GLN A 164 -0.78 -0.64 17.24
CA GLN A 164 -1.20 -1.65 18.21
C GLN A 164 -2.38 -2.48 17.67
N ASP A 165 -3.45 -1.84 17.18
CA ASP A 165 -4.62 -2.55 16.61
C ASP A 165 -4.22 -3.36 15.37
N TYR A 166 -3.40 -2.78 14.49
CA TYR A 166 -2.85 -3.47 13.32
C TYR A 166 -2.01 -4.69 13.73
N LYS A 167 -1.10 -4.53 14.70
CA LYS A 167 -0.23 -5.63 15.17
C LYS A 167 -1.06 -6.75 15.80
N ARG A 168 -2.06 -6.41 16.62
CA ARG A 168 -2.95 -7.39 17.26
C ARG A 168 -3.66 -8.22 16.20
N SER A 169 -4.26 -7.56 15.21
CA SER A 169 -4.94 -8.27 14.11
C SER A 169 -3.96 -9.15 13.32
N CYS A 170 -2.76 -8.63 13.04
CA CYS A 170 -1.74 -9.41 12.35
C CYS A 170 -1.32 -10.67 13.10
N ALA A 171 -1.09 -10.57 14.41
CA ALA A 171 -0.76 -11.72 15.26
C ALA A 171 -1.84 -12.80 15.16
N VAL A 172 -3.12 -12.42 15.30
CA VAL A 172 -4.26 -13.33 15.18
C VAL A 172 -4.32 -13.97 13.78
N GLY A 173 -4.20 -13.19 12.72
CA GLY A 173 -4.22 -13.68 11.34
C GLY A 173 -3.07 -14.64 11.02
N ILE A 174 -1.87 -14.36 11.52
CA ILE A 174 -0.68 -15.22 11.36
C ILE A 174 -0.90 -16.54 12.09
N CYS A 175 -1.36 -16.51 13.35
CA CYS A 175 -1.67 -17.72 14.13
C CYS A 175 -2.74 -18.59 13.46
N ARG A 176 -3.80 -17.99 12.92
CA ARG A 176 -4.83 -18.72 12.15
C ARG A 176 -4.23 -19.41 10.93
N LEU A 177 -3.37 -18.73 10.17
CA LEU A 177 -2.73 -19.32 9.00
C LEU A 177 -1.75 -20.44 9.39
N GLN A 178 -0.92 -20.20 10.41
CA GLN A 178 0.01 -21.19 10.95
C GLN A 178 -0.73 -22.48 11.34
N ASN A 179 -1.79 -22.37 12.15
CA ASN A 179 -2.59 -23.50 12.59
C ASN A 179 -3.25 -24.22 11.43
N LYS A 180 -3.77 -23.48 10.43
CA LYS A 180 -4.37 -24.05 9.23
C LYS A 180 -3.38 -24.86 8.40
N LEU A 181 -2.12 -24.43 8.35
CA LEU A 181 -1.06 -25.08 7.56
C LEU A 181 -0.26 -26.11 8.35
N GLY A 182 -0.45 -26.19 9.67
CA GLY A 182 0.24 -27.14 10.55
C GLY A 182 1.72 -26.82 10.77
N TYR A 183 2.13 -25.55 10.71
CA TYR A 183 3.51 -25.15 10.97
C TYR A 183 3.78 -24.95 12.46
N SER A 184 4.94 -25.40 12.93
CA SER A 184 5.45 -25.05 14.26
C SER A 184 5.98 -23.61 14.31
N ASP A 185 6.16 -23.08 15.53
CA ASP A 185 6.74 -21.75 15.74
C ASP A 185 8.14 -21.64 15.13
N ALA A 186 8.98 -22.67 15.31
CA ALA A 186 10.29 -22.75 14.69
C ALA A 186 10.25 -22.70 13.16
N GLN A 187 9.29 -23.40 12.52
CA GLN A 187 9.13 -23.36 11.07
C GLN A 187 8.67 -21.98 10.58
N MET A 188 7.74 -21.35 11.30
CA MET A 188 7.30 -20.00 10.98
C MET A 188 8.42 -18.97 11.16
N ALA A 189 9.21 -19.08 12.23
CA ALA A 189 10.37 -18.24 12.47
C ALA A 189 11.40 -18.34 11.34
N ASP A 190 11.70 -19.56 10.88
CA ASP A 190 12.61 -19.80 9.75
C ASP A 190 12.07 -19.20 8.43
N ILE A 191 10.79 -19.43 8.12
CA ILE A 191 10.13 -18.86 6.93
C ILE A 191 10.22 -17.33 6.90
N LEU A 192 10.06 -16.70 8.07
CA LEU A 192 10.13 -15.25 8.24
C LEU A 192 11.56 -14.73 8.42
N GLY A 193 12.52 -15.65 8.60
CA GLY A 193 13.93 -15.38 8.89
C GLY A 193 14.11 -14.48 10.11
N VAL A 194 13.46 -14.86 11.21
CA VAL A 194 13.61 -14.28 12.55
C VAL A 194 13.91 -15.40 13.55
N SER A 195 14.38 -15.05 14.75
CA SER A 195 14.51 -16.07 15.81
C SER A 195 13.14 -16.55 16.28
N GLU A 196 13.06 -17.79 16.76
CA GLU A 196 11.83 -18.37 17.32
C GLU A 196 11.26 -17.51 18.45
N HIS A 197 12.11 -17.03 19.37
CA HIS A 197 11.70 -16.09 20.40
C HIS A 197 11.06 -14.81 19.82
N ARG A 198 11.63 -14.25 18.75
CA ARG A 198 11.06 -13.07 18.09
C ARG A 198 9.74 -13.40 17.40
N TYR A 199 9.61 -14.58 16.80
CA TYR A 199 8.36 -15.03 16.20
C TYR A 199 7.25 -15.15 17.25
N ILE A 200 7.52 -15.80 18.40
CA ILE A 200 6.55 -15.95 19.50
C ILE A 200 6.00 -14.57 19.92
N ARG A 201 6.86 -13.56 20.03
CA ARG A 201 6.43 -12.19 20.35
C ARG A 201 5.63 -11.51 19.23
N LEU A 202 5.91 -11.83 17.97
CA LEU A 202 5.15 -11.32 16.82
C LEU A 202 3.78 -12.00 16.68
N SER A 203 3.64 -13.24 17.14
CA SER A 203 2.42 -14.05 17.06
C SER A 203 1.52 -13.94 18.30
N ASP A 204 2.06 -13.50 19.44
CA ASP A 204 1.28 -13.07 20.60
C ASP A 204 0.50 -11.80 20.25
N PRO A 205 -0.85 -11.72 20.40
CA PRO A 205 -1.63 -10.52 20.15
C PRO A 205 -1.42 -9.38 21.17
N GLU A 206 -0.97 -9.68 22.40
CA GLU A 206 -0.82 -8.70 23.49
C GLU A 206 0.56 -8.03 23.54
N ASP A 207 1.58 -8.58 22.87
CA ASP A 207 2.92 -7.96 22.81
C ASP A 207 2.88 -6.61 22.05
N GLU A 208 3.76 -5.65 22.35
CA GLU A 208 3.80 -4.37 21.62
C GLU A 208 4.87 -4.32 20.53
N LEU A 209 5.59 -5.42 20.28
CA LEU A 209 6.67 -5.48 19.31
C LEU A 209 6.15 -5.12 17.89
N PRO A 210 6.61 -4.01 17.30
CA PRO A 210 6.18 -3.64 15.96
C PRO A 210 6.64 -4.68 14.96
N ILE A 211 5.75 -5.07 14.04
CA ILE A 211 6.07 -6.01 12.98
C ILE A 211 6.97 -5.30 11.95
N PRO A 212 8.21 -5.78 11.73
CA PRO A 212 9.07 -5.27 10.68
C PRO A 212 8.46 -5.42 9.29
N VAL A 213 8.68 -4.46 8.39
CA VAL A 213 8.20 -4.60 7.00
C VAL A 213 8.82 -5.83 6.32
N PHE A 214 10.10 -6.15 6.56
CA PHE A 214 10.74 -7.32 5.93
C PHE A 214 10.04 -8.64 6.30
N VAL A 215 9.50 -8.74 7.53
CA VAL A 215 8.71 -9.91 7.98
C VAL A 215 7.44 -10.01 7.16
N ALA A 216 6.73 -8.89 6.95
CA ALA A 216 5.52 -8.85 6.14
C ALA A 216 5.78 -9.20 4.66
N VAL A 217 6.90 -8.74 4.10
CA VAL A 217 7.33 -9.09 2.73
C VAL A 217 7.59 -10.59 2.63
N ARG A 218 8.41 -11.16 3.53
CA ARG A 218 8.70 -12.61 3.55
C ARG A 218 7.44 -13.43 3.71
N PHE A 219 6.56 -13.05 4.63
CA PHE A 219 5.27 -13.70 4.84
C PHE A 219 4.45 -13.73 3.53
N LYS A 220 4.28 -12.59 2.87
CA LYS A 220 3.54 -12.51 1.59
C LYS A 220 4.14 -13.41 0.52
N VAL A 221 5.47 -13.38 0.35
CA VAL A 221 6.16 -14.08 -0.73
C VAL A 221 6.17 -15.58 -0.50
N LYS A 222 6.55 -16.03 0.71
CA LYS A 222 6.71 -17.45 1.04
C LYS A 222 5.39 -18.20 1.01
N PHE A 223 4.30 -17.55 1.44
CA PHE A 223 2.96 -18.12 1.36
C PHE A 223 2.22 -17.79 0.05
N GLN A 224 2.87 -17.11 -0.89
CA GLN A 224 2.32 -16.70 -2.19
C GLN A 224 0.94 -16.00 -2.06
N LEU A 225 0.80 -15.17 -1.03
CA LEU A 225 -0.47 -14.54 -0.69
C LEU A 225 -0.78 -13.43 -1.69
N LYS A 226 -1.77 -13.69 -2.56
CA LYS A 226 -2.30 -12.69 -3.49
C LYS A 226 -2.94 -11.53 -2.73
N GLU A 227 -3.70 -11.85 -1.68
CA GLU A 227 -4.40 -10.91 -0.82
C GLU A 227 -4.06 -11.18 0.64
N THR A 228 -3.89 -10.12 1.42
CA THR A 228 -3.54 -10.19 2.86
C THR A 228 -4.58 -9.49 3.72
N SER A 229 -5.75 -9.15 3.17
CA SER A 229 -6.83 -8.45 3.89
C SER A 229 -7.38 -9.27 5.05
N PHE A 230 -7.42 -10.61 4.92
CA PHE A 230 -7.88 -11.53 5.96
C PHE A 230 -7.09 -11.43 7.28
N ILE A 231 -5.87 -10.89 7.22
CA ILE A 231 -5.02 -10.68 8.40
C ILE A 231 -5.53 -9.49 9.23
N LEU A 232 -6.34 -8.62 8.63
CA LEU A 232 -6.85 -7.38 9.22
C LEU A 232 -8.29 -7.53 9.74
N ASP A 233 -8.89 -8.72 9.64
CA ASP A 233 -10.28 -8.97 10.03
C ASP A 233 -10.54 -8.78 11.54
N ASP A 234 -9.49 -8.69 12.37
CA ASP A 234 -9.56 -8.51 13.83
C ASP A 234 -9.14 -7.10 14.28
N MET A 235 -9.00 -6.16 13.35
CA MET A 235 -8.83 -4.73 13.69
C MET A 235 -10.15 -4.20 14.24
N SER A 236 -10.13 -3.72 15.48
CA SER A 236 -11.34 -3.26 16.17
C SER A 236 -11.40 -1.75 16.35
N GLU A 237 -10.25 -1.08 16.44
CA GLU A 237 -10.19 0.38 16.59
C GLU A 237 -10.22 1.07 15.23
N TYR A 238 -9.62 0.45 14.21
CA TYR A 238 -9.57 0.99 12.85
C TYR A 238 -10.12 0.00 11.79
N PRO A 239 -11.37 -0.49 11.93
CA PRO A 239 -11.95 -1.50 11.03
C PRO A 239 -12.08 -1.02 9.57
N ASP A 240 -12.24 0.30 9.36
CA ASP A 240 -12.30 0.91 8.04
C ASP A 240 -11.04 0.66 7.21
N PHE A 241 -9.88 0.47 7.85
CA PHE A 241 -8.65 0.13 7.14
C PHE A 241 -8.73 -1.26 6.51
N ALA A 242 -9.25 -2.25 7.23
CA ALA A 242 -9.41 -3.61 6.75
C ALA A 242 -10.32 -3.66 5.52
N HIS A 243 -11.44 -2.92 5.58
CA HIS A 243 -12.34 -2.75 4.44
C HIS A 243 -11.65 -2.06 3.26
N LEU A 244 -10.94 -0.96 3.51
CA LEU A 244 -10.23 -0.22 2.47
C LEU A 244 -9.23 -1.09 1.71
N ARG A 245 -8.51 -1.98 2.41
CA ARG A 245 -7.49 -2.83 1.77
C ARG A 245 -8.06 -3.73 0.69
N ARG A 246 -9.32 -4.18 0.82
CA ARG A 246 -10.01 -4.96 -0.22
C ARG A 246 -10.30 -4.10 -1.46
N PHE A 247 -10.62 -2.83 -1.25
CA PHE A 247 -10.97 -1.88 -2.31
C PHE A 247 -9.75 -1.27 -3.01
N GLN A 248 -8.66 -1.03 -2.29
CA GLN A 248 -7.42 -0.50 -2.85
C GLN A 248 -6.88 -1.40 -3.96
N ASP A 249 -6.84 -2.72 -3.73
CA ASP A 249 -6.34 -3.65 -4.75
C ASP A 249 -7.27 -3.71 -5.97
N ALA A 250 -8.58 -3.51 -5.79
CA ALA A 250 -9.54 -3.41 -6.91
C ALA A 250 -9.34 -2.11 -7.72
N ARG A 251 -9.21 -0.97 -7.04
CA ARG A 251 -8.94 0.34 -7.67
C ARG A 251 -7.60 0.33 -8.41
N ASP A 252 -6.54 -0.19 -7.80
CA ASP A 252 -5.21 -0.28 -8.42
C ASP A 252 -5.25 -1.07 -9.74
N ARG A 253 -6.02 -2.17 -9.81
CA ARG A 253 -6.19 -2.99 -11.03
C ARG A 253 -6.93 -2.26 -12.15
N ILE A 254 -7.70 -1.23 -11.81
CA ILE A 254 -8.47 -0.42 -12.76
C ILE A 254 -7.65 0.78 -13.22
N ILE A 255 -7.07 1.54 -12.29
CA ILE A 255 -6.34 2.77 -12.59
C ILE A 255 -5.06 2.46 -13.38
N ARG A 256 -4.31 1.43 -12.97
CA ARG A 256 -2.96 1.19 -13.50
C ARG A 256 -2.93 1.02 -15.01
N PRO A 257 -3.77 0.16 -15.64
CA PRO A 257 -3.79 0.04 -17.10
C PRO A 257 -4.17 1.35 -17.79
N LEU A 258 -5.05 2.16 -17.19
CA LEU A 258 -5.40 3.47 -17.75
C LEU A 258 -4.19 4.40 -17.75
N LEU A 259 -3.44 4.45 -16.64
CA LEU A 259 -2.28 5.35 -16.52
C LEU A 259 -1.09 4.92 -17.37
N GLU A 260 -0.85 3.61 -17.50
CA GLU A 260 0.23 3.05 -18.31
C GLU A 260 0.11 3.44 -19.80
N HIS A 261 -1.11 3.64 -20.27
CA HIS A 261 -1.38 4.03 -21.66
C HIS A 261 -1.61 5.53 -21.86
N LEU A 262 -1.48 6.36 -20.82
CA LEU A 262 -1.49 7.81 -20.96
C LEU A 262 -0.09 8.34 -21.33
N SER A 263 -0.03 9.23 -22.32
CA SER A 263 1.18 10.01 -22.56
C SER A 263 1.46 10.94 -21.37
N SER A 264 2.72 11.32 -21.15
CA SER A 264 3.10 12.25 -20.07
C SER A 264 2.36 13.58 -20.14
N GLU A 265 2.08 14.07 -21.36
CA GLU A 265 1.29 15.30 -21.55
C GLU A 265 -0.17 15.10 -21.14
N ALA A 266 -0.79 13.99 -21.54
CA ALA A 266 -2.17 13.65 -21.16
C ALA A 266 -2.29 13.47 -19.64
N ALA A 267 -1.33 12.78 -19.00
CA ALA A 267 -1.27 12.63 -17.55
C ALA A 267 -1.17 13.98 -16.83
N ALA A 268 -0.31 14.89 -17.30
CA ALA A 268 -0.19 16.24 -16.73
C ALA A 268 -1.46 17.08 -16.92
N ARG A 269 -2.13 16.98 -18.08
CA ARG A 269 -3.43 17.61 -18.35
C ARG A 269 -4.50 17.09 -17.40
N LEU A 270 -4.60 15.77 -17.25
CA LEU A 270 -5.57 15.15 -16.35
C LEU A 270 -5.32 15.54 -14.90
N HIS A 271 -4.06 15.49 -14.43
CA HIS A 271 -3.70 15.90 -13.08
C HIS A 271 -4.14 17.35 -12.77
N ARG A 272 -3.90 18.30 -13.68
CA ARG A 272 -4.39 19.68 -13.52
C ARG A 272 -5.92 19.77 -13.50
N ALA A 273 -6.60 19.02 -14.36
CA ALA A 273 -8.06 19.01 -14.40
C ALA A 273 -8.66 18.46 -13.10
N LEU A 274 -8.11 17.36 -12.56
CA LEU A 274 -8.56 16.76 -11.31
C LEU A 274 -8.32 17.68 -10.12
N LEU A 275 -7.16 18.35 -10.06
CA LEU A 275 -6.90 19.34 -9.03
C LEU A 275 -7.97 20.44 -9.04
N ASN A 276 -8.32 20.99 -10.21
CA ASN A 276 -9.34 22.05 -10.29
C ASN A 276 -10.77 21.59 -9.98
N LEU A 277 -11.07 20.30 -10.14
CA LEU A 277 -12.42 19.75 -9.95
C LEU A 277 -12.68 19.32 -8.50
N PHE A 278 -11.64 18.85 -7.80
CA PHE A 278 -11.80 18.15 -6.53
C PHE A 278 -10.98 18.76 -5.37
N TRP A 279 -10.14 19.76 -5.63
CA TRP A 279 -9.32 20.49 -4.65
C TRP A 279 -9.35 22.00 -4.86
#